data_AF-A0A0F9TLM2-F1
#
_entry.id   AF-A0A0F9TLM2-F1
#
_cell.length_a   1.000
_cell.length_b   1.000
_cell.length_c   1.000
_cell.angle_alpha   90.00
_cell.angle_beta   90.00
_cell.angle_gamma   90.00
#
_symmetry.space_group_name_H-M   'P 1'
#
loop_
_entity.id
_entity.type
_entity.pdbx_description
1 polymer ?
#
loop_
_entity_poly.entity_id
_entity_poly.type
_entity_poly.pdbx_seq_one_letter_code
_entity_poly.pdbx_strand_id
1 'polypeptide(L)'
;MVAKTLSPSAREQIAESGPRLVGEIGGQPKTRYFTPDGREIFSAPSWHEYTRKDANGKVLDSGVRDANLDKGWLMQKPERLKLYCPHCDRWHDNENEVAECQRKRDSLMAVSAARMKKEQPSDSNDRLDKMEIEMGEIKALLLKLVGGK
;
A
#
# COMPACT_ATOMS: atom_id res chain seq x y z
N MET A 1 23.05 -33.69 14.75
CA MET A 1 23.97 -32.58 14.48
C MET A 1 23.68 -31.49 15.49
N VAL A 2 24.67 -31.10 16.28
CA VAL A 2 24.51 -30.14 17.40
C VAL A 2 24.34 -28.74 16.81
N ALA A 3 23.20 -28.08 17.09
CA ALA A 3 23.01 -26.69 16.73
C ALA A 3 24.11 -25.85 17.42
N LYS A 4 25.07 -25.35 16.64
CA LYS A 4 26.12 -24.47 17.16
C LYS A 4 25.48 -23.13 17.49
N THR A 5 25.24 -22.91 18.79
CA THR A 5 24.81 -21.61 19.31
C THR A 5 25.88 -20.57 18.99
N LEU A 6 25.54 -19.55 18.19
CA LEU A 6 26.45 -18.46 17.83
C LEU A 6 27.00 -17.77 19.09
N SER A 7 28.31 -17.53 19.12
CA SER A 7 29.00 -16.88 20.23
C SER A 7 28.53 -15.41 20.40
N PRO A 8 28.58 -14.85 21.63
CA PRO A 8 28.16 -13.47 21.88
C PRO A 8 28.89 -12.43 21.02
N SER A 9 30.20 -12.61 20.82
CA SER A 9 31.03 -11.75 19.96
C SER A 9 30.62 -11.82 18.48
N ALA A 10 30.21 -12.99 17.97
CA ALA A 10 29.68 -13.11 16.62
C ALA A 10 28.33 -12.41 16.46
N ARG A 11 27.49 -12.39 17.52
CA ARG A 11 26.23 -11.65 17.53
C ARG A 11 26.46 -10.13 17.51
N GLU A 12 27.44 -9.64 18.25
CA GLU A 12 27.83 -8.22 18.24
C GLU A 12 28.42 -7.79 16.89
N GLN A 13 29.29 -8.60 16.29
CA GLN A 13 29.81 -8.29 14.95
C GLN A 13 28.70 -8.26 13.88
N ILE A 14 27.72 -9.17 13.93
CA ILE A 14 26.53 -9.13 13.05
C ILE A 14 25.65 -7.90 13.33
N ALA A 15 25.56 -7.48 14.60
CA ALA A 15 24.84 -6.27 14.97
C ALA A 15 25.52 -5.02 14.37
N GLU A 16 26.85 -4.96 14.43
CA GLU A 16 27.67 -3.80 14.06
C GLU A 16 27.97 -3.69 12.56
N SER A 17 28.23 -4.80 11.86
CA SER A 17 28.60 -4.80 10.43
C SER A 17 27.43 -4.87 9.45
N GLY A 18 26.21 -5.16 9.95
CA GLY A 18 25.06 -5.49 9.11
C GLY A 18 25.22 -6.86 8.42
N PRO A 19 24.18 -7.72 8.39
CA PRO A 19 24.35 -9.06 7.86
C PRO A 19 24.41 -9.06 6.33
N ARG A 20 25.58 -9.42 5.77
CA ARG A 20 25.61 -10.34 4.62
C ARG A 20 25.28 -11.74 5.13
N LEU A 21 24.01 -12.01 5.45
CA LEU A 21 23.53 -13.38 5.63
C LEU A 21 23.15 -13.89 4.24
N VAL A 22 24.17 -14.36 3.52
CA VAL A 22 23.96 -15.35 2.46
C VAL A 22 23.38 -16.56 3.18
N GLY A 23 22.09 -16.82 3.00
CA GLY A 23 21.49 -18.03 3.57
C GLY A 23 22.25 -19.24 3.05
N GLU A 24 22.62 -20.18 3.92
CA GLU A 24 23.29 -21.46 3.61
C GLU A 24 22.48 -22.36 2.63
N ILE A 25 21.38 -21.86 2.05
CA ILE A 25 20.38 -22.58 1.24
C ILE A 25 20.06 -21.83 -0.08
N GLY A 26 21.03 -21.15 -0.70
CA GLY A 26 20.89 -20.62 -2.07
C GLY A 26 19.78 -19.59 -2.30
N GLY A 27 19.23 -18.99 -1.23
CA GLY A 27 18.20 -17.95 -1.32
C GLY A 27 18.78 -16.59 -1.69
N GLN A 28 17.94 -15.71 -2.26
CA GLN A 28 18.35 -14.32 -2.53
C GLN A 28 18.83 -13.63 -1.24
N PRO A 29 19.93 -12.87 -1.31
CA PRO A 29 20.46 -12.17 -0.13
C PRO A 29 19.41 -11.19 0.39
N LYS A 30 19.07 -11.32 1.68
CA LYS A 30 18.20 -10.40 2.38
C LYS A 30 19.04 -9.38 3.14
N THR A 31 18.64 -8.12 3.05
CA THR A 31 19.19 -7.03 3.84
C THR A 31 18.33 -6.82 5.08
N ARG A 32 18.99 -6.45 6.18
CA ARG A 32 18.32 -6.02 7.41
C ARG A 32 17.94 -4.56 7.28
N TYR A 33 16.68 -4.26 7.54
CA TYR A 33 16.12 -2.92 7.63
C TYR A 33 15.44 -2.73 8.98
N PHE A 34 15.18 -1.47 9.33
CA PHE A 34 14.41 -1.06 10.47
C PHE A 34 13.27 -0.16 10.03
N THR A 35 12.06 -0.38 10.52
CA THR A 35 10.98 0.59 10.37
C THR A 35 11.20 1.77 11.31
N PRO A 36 10.61 2.95 11.03
CA PRO A 36 10.69 4.10 11.92
C PRO A 36 10.12 3.85 13.33
N ASP A 37 9.23 2.88 13.50
CA ASP A 37 8.73 2.43 14.81
C ASP A 37 9.67 1.44 15.54
N GLY A 38 10.82 1.11 14.96
CA GLY A 38 11.88 0.32 15.58
C GLY A 38 11.82 -1.18 15.33
N ARG A 39 10.84 -1.69 14.55
CA ARG A 39 10.80 -3.12 14.17
C ARG A 39 11.91 -3.45 13.19
N GLU A 40 12.50 -4.63 13.35
CA GLU A 40 13.51 -5.17 12.46
C GLU A 40 12.84 -6.00 11.34
N ILE A 41 13.26 -5.79 10.11
CA ILE A 41 12.73 -6.47 8.92
C ILE A 41 13.88 -7.02 8.08
N PHE A 42 13.82 -8.30 7.73
CA PHE A 42 14.72 -8.91 6.74
C PHE A 42 14.00 -9.04 5.40
N SER A 43 14.43 -8.27 4.41
CA SER A 43 13.82 -8.25 3.08
C SER A 43 14.87 -8.27 1.99
N ALA A 44 14.51 -8.78 0.81
CA ALA A 44 15.35 -8.58 -0.37
C ALA A 44 15.34 -7.09 -0.75
N PRO A 45 16.49 -6.49 -1.10
CA PRO A 45 16.55 -5.17 -1.70
C PRO A 45 15.68 -5.11 -2.95
N SER A 46 14.92 -4.02 -3.10
CA SER A 46 14.04 -3.81 -4.24
C SER A 46 14.58 -2.64 -5.05
N TRP A 47 15.54 -2.90 -5.94
CA TRP A 47 16.19 -1.86 -6.73
C TRP A 47 15.30 -1.39 -7.88
N HIS A 48 15.07 -0.07 -7.97
CA HIS A 48 14.32 0.56 -9.06
C HIS A 48 15.07 1.77 -9.58
N GLU A 49 14.89 2.04 -10.87
CA GLU A 49 15.32 3.30 -11.47
C GLU A 49 14.41 4.43 -11.02
N TYR A 50 15.01 5.58 -10.70
CA TYR A 50 14.28 6.80 -10.41
C TYR A 50 14.76 7.93 -11.30
N THR A 51 13.85 8.87 -11.56
CA THR A 51 14.18 10.13 -12.22
C THR A 51 13.42 11.23 -11.50
N ARG A 52 14.16 12.15 -10.88
CA ARG A 52 13.60 13.36 -10.27
C ARG A 52 13.61 14.47 -11.31
N LYS A 53 12.44 15.03 -11.61
CA LYS A 53 12.28 16.18 -12.51
C LYS A 53 11.87 17.42 -11.72
N ASP A 54 12.22 18.59 -12.23
CA ASP A 54 11.69 19.86 -11.74
C ASP A 54 10.26 20.11 -12.26
N ALA A 55 9.66 21.22 -11.84
CA ALA A 55 8.31 21.63 -12.27
C ALA A 55 8.20 21.86 -13.78
N ASN A 56 9.32 22.09 -14.48
CA ASN A 56 9.39 22.32 -15.91
C ASN A 56 9.71 21.03 -16.69
N GLY A 57 9.79 19.88 -16.01
CA GLY A 57 10.09 18.58 -16.60
C GLY A 57 11.58 18.33 -16.87
N LYS A 58 12.49 19.23 -16.48
CA LYS A 58 13.93 19.03 -16.60
C LYS A 58 14.39 18.01 -15.56
N VAL A 59 15.16 17.01 -15.99
CA VAL A 59 15.75 16.02 -15.07
C VAL A 59 16.75 16.73 -14.16
N LEU A 60 16.49 16.64 -12.86
CA LEU A 60 17.37 17.12 -11.80
C LEU A 60 18.33 16.03 -11.33
N ASP A 61 17.85 14.78 -11.29
CA ASP A 61 18.61 13.64 -10.78
C ASP A 61 18.03 12.32 -11.34
N SER A 62 18.87 11.30 -11.50
CA SER A 62 18.44 9.96 -11.92
C SER A 62 19.44 8.91 -11.48
N GLY A 63 18.95 7.72 -11.12
CA GLY A 63 19.81 6.62 -10.70
C GLY A 63 19.01 5.39 -10.30
N VAL A 64 19.65 4.47 -9.59
CA VAL A 64 19.01 3.26 -9.02
C VAL A 64 18.95 3.41 -7.51
N ARG A 65 17.77 3.16 -6.92
CA ARG A 65 17.55 3.22 -5.47
C ARG A 65 16.73 2.03 -4.98
N ASP A 66 16.92 1.68 -3.72
CA ASP A 66 16.13 0.62 -3.08
C ASP A 66 14.79 1.16 -2.61
N ALA A 67 13.69 0.69 -3.20
CA ALA A 67 12.33 1.09 -2.84
C ALA A 67 11.95 0.76 -1.39
N ASN A 68 12.68 -0.13 -0.70
CA ASN A 68 12.47 -0.33 0.73
C ASN A 68 12.82 0.93 1.53
N LEU A 69 13.85 1.69 1.10
CA LEU A 69 14.18 2.99 1.69
C LEU A 69 13.11 4.04 1.36
N ASP A 70 12.44 3.90 0.22
CA ASP A 70 11.38 4.83 -0.23
C ASP A 70 10.10 4.65 0.57
N LYS A 71 9.86 3.43 1.06
CA LYS A 71 8.84 3.13 2.07
C LYS A 71 9.18 3.72 3.45
N GLY A 72 10.34 4.36 3.61
CA GLY A 72 10.79 4.93 4.88
C GLY A 72 11.49 3.95 5.80
N TRP A 73 11.87 2.76 5.32
CA TRP A 73 12.72 1.86 6.11
C TRP A 73 14.14 2.40 6.18
N LEU A 74 14.86 1.99 7.23
CA LEU A 74 16.16 2.51 7.62
C LEU A 74 17.18 1.36 7.61
N MET A 75 18.42 1.65 7.26
CA MET A 75 19.52 0.67 7.32
C MET A 75 20.06 0.50 8.75
N GLN A 76 19.76 1.45 9.62
CA GLN A 76 20.18 1.49 11.01
C GLN A 76 18.97 1.65 11.92
N LYS A 77 19.08 1.16 13.15
CA LYS A 77 18.02 1.26 14.14
C LYS A 77 17.77 2.74 14.46
N PRO A 78 16.52 3.23 14.37
CA PRO A 78 16.22 4.61 14.73
C PRO A 78 16.42 4.84 16.24
N GLU A 79 17.03 5.97 16.59
CA GLU A 79 17.14 6.43 17.98
C GLU A 79 15.82 6.99 18.52
N ARG A 80 15.06 7.66 17.64
CA ARG A 80 13.74 8.22 17.94
C ARG A 80 12.69 7.44 17.18
N LEU A 81 11.83 6.75 17.92
CA LEU A 81 10.77 5.95 17.35
C LEU A 81 9.61 6.84 16.91
N LYS A 82 9.11 6.59 15.71
CA LYS A 82 7.88 7.19 15.19
C LYS A 82 6.69 6.27 15.42
N LEU A 83 5.50 6.85 15.48
CA LEU A 83 4.25 6.10 15.63
C LEU A 83 3.70 5.69 14.28
N TYR A 84 3.40 4.40 14.10
CA TYR A 84 2.72 3.91 12.91
C TYR A 84 1.26 4.39 12.87
N CYS A 85 0.83 4.86 11.70
CA CYS A 85 -0.50 5.40 11.45
C CYS A 85 -1.37 4.38 10.70
N PRO A 86 -2.43 3.84 11.31
CA PRO A 86 -3.34 2.91 10.63
C PRO A 86 -4.22 3.61 9.57
N HIS A 87 -4.19 4.95 9.51
CA HIS A 87 -5.04 5.71 8.59
C HIS A 87 -4.39 5.97 7.23
N CYS A 88 -3.06 6.07 7.16
CA CYS A 88 -2.31 6.37 5.95
C CYS A 88 -1.11 5.44 5.68
N ASP A 89 -0.91 4.41 6.51
CA ASP A 89 0.19 3.45 6.43
C ASP A 89 1.60 4.07 6.49
N ARG A 90 1.70 5.26 7.08
CA ARG A 90 2.98 5.98 7.31
C ARG A 90 3.26 6.12 8.79
N TRP A 91 4.40 6.73 9.11
CA TRP A 91 4.81 7.01 10.48
C TRP A 91 4.76 8.51 10.78
N HIS A 92 4.24 8.85 11.96
CA HIS A 92 4.11 10.20 12.50
C HIS A 92 4.99 10.40 13.73
N ASP A 93 5.33 11.64 14.04
CA ASP A 93 6.23 11.92 15.16
C ASP A 93 5.52 11.83 16.52
N ASN A 94 4.19 11.99 16.56
CA ASN A 94 3.40 11.98 17.80
C ASN A 94 1.92 11.61 17.54
N GLU A 95 1.17 11.36 18.62
CA GLU A 95 -0.24 10.95 18.56
C GLU A 95 -1.15 12.06 17.99
N ASN A 96 -0.80 13.33 18.20
CA ASN A 96 -1.58 14.44 17.66
C ASN A 96 -1.56 14.44 16.12
N GLU A 97 -0.42 14.17 15.51
CA GLU A 97 -0.31 14.01 14.05
C GLU A 97 -1.11 12.82 13.52
N VAL A 98 -1.13 11.70 14.25
CA VAL A 98 -1.97 10.53 13.91
C VAL A 98 -3.46 10.93 13.94
N ALA A 99 -3.89 11.63 14.99
CA ALA A 99 -5.26 12.11 15.13
C ALA A 99 -5.65 13.12 14.04
N GLU A 100 -4.74 14.03 13.67
CA GLU A 100 -4.96 14.94 12.55
C GLU A 100 -5.04 14.20 11.21
N CYS A 101 -4.22 13.17 11.01
CA CYS A 101 -4.27 12.32 9.82
C CYS A 101 -5.64 11.64 9.69
N GLN A 102 -6.16 11.10 10.80
CA GLN A 102 -7.51 10.55 10.88
C GLN A 102 -8.57 11.58 10.48
N ARG A 103 -8.57 12.77 11.09
CA ARG A 103 -9.54 13.83 10.79
C ARG A 103 -9.51 14.25 9.32
N LYS A 104 -8.32 14.37 8.73
CA LYS A 104 -8.15 14.69 7.30
C LYS A 104 -8.73 13.61 6.41
N ARG A 105 -8.47 12.33 6.73
CA ARG A 105 -9.05 11.19 6.01
C ARG A 105 -10.57 11.19 6.10
N ASP A 106 -11.13 11.37 7.28
CA ASP A 106 -12.58 11.37 7.49
C ASP A 106 -13.26 12.51 6.73
N SER A 107 -12.63 13.70 6.71
CA SER A 107 -13.08 14.83 5.89
C SER A 107 -13.08 14.51 4.39
N LEU A 108 -12.00 13.91 3.88
CA LEU A 108 -11.91 13.49 2.47
C LEU A 108 -12.95 12.42 2.13
N MET A 109 -13.18 11.46 3.03
CA MET A 109 -14.19 10.43 2.85
C MET A 109 -15.60 11.02 2.86
N ALA A 110 -15.88 12.00 3.74
CA ALA A 110 -17.16 12.70 3.76
C ALA A 110 -17.41 13.50 2.47
N VAL A 111 -16.39 14.21 1.96
CA VAL A 111 -16.48 14.92 0.68
C VAL A 111 -16.71 13.95 -0.48
N SER A 112 -15.97 12.83 -0.50
CA SER A 112 -16.12 11.80 -1.53
C SER A 112 -17.50 11.14 -1.48
N ALA A 113 -18.02 10.84 -0.29
CA ALA A 113 -19.36 10.28 -0.10
C ALA A 113 -20.46 11.27 -0.52
N ALA A 114 -20.31 12.56 -0.21
CA ALA A 114 -21.23 13.59 -0.67
C ALA A 114 -21.21 13.75 -2.20
N ARG A 115 -20.02 13.63 -2.81
CA ARG A 115 -19.87 13.63 -4.27
C ARG A 115 -20.51 12.40 -4.91
N MET A 116 -20.26 11.20 -4.38
CA MET A 116 -20.91 9.96 -4.82
C MET A 116 -22.44 10.02 -4.73
N LYS A 117 -23.01 10.66 -3.69
CA LYS A 117 -24.46 10.87 -3.58
C LYS A 117 -25.03 11.86 -4.59
N LYS A 118 -24.25 12.89 -4.99
CA LYS A 118 -24.65 13.85 -6.03
C LYS A 118 -24.47 13.29 -7.44
N GLU A 119 -23.47 12.45 -7.63
CA GLU A 119 -23.16 11.79 -8.91
C GLU A 119 -23.91 10.46 -9.08
N GLN A 120 -24.64 9.97 -8.07
CA GLN A 120 -25.65 8.92 -8.24
C GLN A 120 -26.72 9.45 -9.21
N PRO A 121 -26.79 8.95 -10.45
CA PRO A 121 -27.81 9.39 -11.38
C PRO A 121 -29.15 8.89 -10.85
N SER A 122 -30.08 9.81 -10.59
CA SER A 122 -31.51 9.46 -10.46
C SER A 122 -32.00 8.66 -11.68
N ASP A 123 -31.34 8.83 -12.83
CA ASP A 123 -31.55 8.07 -14.07
C ASP A 123 -31.26 6.56 -13.98
N SER A 124 -30.54 6.10 -12.95
CA SER A 124 -30.18 4.67 -12.87
C SER A 124 -31.41 3.82 -12.55
N ASN A 125 -32.32 4.34 -11.72
CA ASN A 125 -33.59 3.68 -11.44
C ASN A 125 -34.53 3.82 -12.64
N ASP A 126 -34.65 5.01 -13.25
CA ASP A 126 -35.51 5.20 -14.42
C ASP A 126 -35.10 4.32 -15.61
N ARG A 127 -33.79 4.09 -15.79
CA ARG A 127 -33.28 3.18 -16.82
C ARG A 127 -33.55 1.72 -16.49
N LEU A 128 -33.44 1.31 -15.23
CA LEU A 128 -33.76 -0.06 -14.79
C LEU A 128 -35.26 -0.34 -14.90
N ASP A 129 -36.10 0.60 -14.46
CA ASP A 129 -37.56 0.51 -14.56
C ASP A 129 -38.00 0.44 -16.02
N LYS A 130 -37.39 1.25 -16.90
CA LYS A 130 -37.63 1.18 -18.34
C LYS A 130 -37.21 -0.16 -18.95
N MET A 131 -36.07 -0.71 -18.54
CA MET A 131 -35.61 -2.02 -19.00
C MET A 131 -36.53 -3.15 -18.51
N GLU A 132 -37.06 -3.08 -17.29
CA GLU A 132 -38.03 -4.05 -16.78
C GLU A 132 -39.34 -4.01 -17.56
N ILE A 133 -39.83 -2.81 -17.90
CA ILE A 133 -41.01 -2.63 -18.75
C ILE A 133 -40.78 -3.24 -20.14
N GLU A 134 -39.68 -2.88 -20.82
CA GLU A 134 -39.34 -3.39 -22.15
C GLU A 134 -39.18 -4.93 -22.15
N MET A 135 -38.57 -5.51 -21.11
CA MET A 135 -38.48 -6.97 -20.96
C MET A 135 -39.86 -7.62 -20.75
N GLY A 136 -40.75 -6.97 -20.00
CA GLY A 136 -42.14 -7.42 -19.83
C GLY A 136 -42.91 -7.44 -21.15
N GLU A 137 -42.76 -6.40 -21.96
CA GLU A 137 -43.37 -6.31 -23.30
C GLU A 137 -42.84 -7.38 -24.26
N ILE A 138 -41.52 -7.61 -24.29
CA ILE A 138 -40.91 -8.67 -25.08
C ILE A 138 -41.43 -10.05 -24.65
N LYS A 139 -41.55 -10.29 -23.34
CA LYS A 139 -42.10 -11.55 -22.80
C LYS A 139 -43.57 -11.75 -23.21
N ALA A 140 -44.37 -10.68 -23.18
CA ALA A 140 -45.77 -10.73 -23.61
C ALA A 140 -45.89 -11.02 -25.12
N LEU A 141 -45.03 -10.44 -25.95
CA LEU A 141 -44.97 -10.71 -27.40
C LEU A 141 -44.57 -12.15 -27.69
N LEU A 142 -43.57 -12.68 -26.96
CA LEU A 142 -43.16 -14.09 -27.08
C LEU A 142 -44.28 -15.05 -26.68
N LEU A 143 -45.02 -14.76 -25.60
CA LEU A 143 -46.17 -15.57 -25.19
C LEU A 143 -47.30 -15.56 -26.23
N LYS A 144 -47.55 -14.42 -26.90
CA LYS A 144 -48.51 -14.35 -28.00
C LYS A 144 -48.07 -15.15 -29.23
N LEU A 145 -46.78 -15.13 -29.56
CA LEU A 145 -46.21 -15.89 -30.67
C LEU A 145 -46.16 -17.41 -30.41
N VAL A 146 -45.94 -17.82 -29.16
CA VAL A 146 -45.84 -19.24 -28.77
C VAL A 146 -47.20 -19.83 -28.40
N GLY A 147 -48.11 -19.03 -27.84
CA GLY A 147 -49.47 -19.44 -27.45
C GLY A 147 -50.53 -19.29 -28.56
N GLY A 148 -50.18 -18.69 -29.70
CA GLY A 148 -51.03 -18.61 -30.88
C GLY A 148 -50.95 -19.85 -31.77
N LYS A 149 -51.38 -21.01 -31.23
CA LYS A 149 -51.77 -22.19 -32.01
C LYS A 149 -53.23 -22.51 -31.73
#